data_AF-A0A840NJY7-F1
#
_entry.id   AF-A0A840NJY7-F1
#
_cell.length_a   1.000
_cell.length_b   1.000
_cell.length_c   1.000
_cell.angle_alpha   90.00
_cell.angle_beta   90.00
_cell.angle_gamma   90.00
#
_symmetry.space_group_name_H-M   'P 1'
#
loop_
_entity.id
_entity.type
_entity.pdbx_description
1 polymer ?
#
loop_
_entity_poly.entity_id
_entity_poly.type
_entity_poly.pdbx_seq_one_letter_code
_entity_poly.pdbx_strand_id
1 'polypeptide(L)'
;MGAGETNKRHGAGRDVPARSGARPEDAGPGDDGERGEATTAAEGAAVRTAEAAGPSTDTAYAGAAPTDRQPAPLDPPERRQLDLVRRFGTTGSLVLAFGAIGAGAAPVDNPLIGVRLLGLPARIPTVAMACAWLGMLMVVTAWLWLGKLSWPGRDRMVSRTQMDRTVVMWGLPLAIAPPLFSTDMYTYLAQNAVAALGINPYSLGPGTALGVDNPLVANVPNIWRDTPSPYGPLFLMFGQHIARVIGDDVVFGVLLWRVVMIIGLVLAIWAIPRLAARCGVHPVAALWLSAANPITLFHVVSGAHNEALLVGIMLAAIELGLRWRTPLGVIAAGVLLSIGGAIKPPGFVALGFFGIYVARRRGGRMRDLVGVAALLGVVLLVTMTIITVSSGWGLGWIETYDVPNRIKTWLAPMTAFGMTGGGLGMLLGLGNHTNSMLVITKIFGYAITGGVCLRLLWLSFKGRIEPLAALGITLGTLAVFGPVLHPWYLLWMVVPLSLSTNDHRFRLGAAAICSIVALVVPPTGAAFLLRAYQIPFAVIASLIAFGVLLWLMRGKVPPLLPTRKGRRPVTS
;
A
#
# COMPACT_ATOMS: atom_id res chain seq x y z
N MET A 1 52.92 3.73 -39.18
CA MET A 1 52.99 5.01 -39.92
C MET A 1 51.78 5.85 -39.51
N GLY A 2 51.85 7.10 -39.07
CA GLY A 2 52.81 7.78 -38.16
C GLY A 2 51.98 8.43 -37.02
N ALA A 3 52.47 8.78 -35.82
CA ALA A 3 53.72 9.41 -35.38
C ALA A 3 53.73 10.96 -35.50
N GLY A 4 54.07 11.67 -34.42
CA GLY A 4 53.96 13.14 -34.24
C GLY A 4 52.68 13.54 -33.49
N GLU A 5 52.61 13.86 -32.19
CA GLU A 5 53.60 14.26 -31.15
C GLU A 5 54.10 15.72 -31.20
N THR A 6 53.75 16.54 -30.18
CA THR A 6 54.57 17.53 -29.42
C THR A 6 53.67 18.54 -28.66
N ASN A 7 54.21 19.40 -27.76
CA ASN A 7 54.41 19.17 -26.31
C ASN A 7 54.92 20.48 -25.62
N LYS A 8 54.79 20.62 -24.28
CA LYS A 8 55.35 21.72 -23.39
C LYS A 8 54.70 23.11 -23.58
N ARG A 9 54.80 24.11 -22.68
CA ARG A 9 55.10 24.33 -21.23
C ARG A 9 54.55 25.75 -20.89
N HIS A 10 54.42 26.29 -19.67
CA HIS A 10 54.72 25.95 -18.25
C HIS A 10 53.50 26.46 -17.41
N GLY A 11 53.43 26.71 -16.10
CA GLY A 11 54.26 26.61 -14.87
C GLY A 11 53.54 27.44 -13.76
N ALA A 12 54.00 27.66 -12.51
CA ALA A 12 54.75 26.84 -11.56
C ALA A 12 54.85 27.59 -10.18
N GLY A 13 54.33 27.01 -9.08
CA GLY A 13 54.52 27.46 -7.67
C GLY A 13 53.52 28.51 -7.12
N ARG A 14 53.41 28.75 -5.79
CA ARG A 14 53.95 28.04 -4.60
C ARG A 14 53.26 28.53 -3.28
N ASP A 15 53.20 27.65 -2.26
CA ASP A 15 53.22 27.83 -0.77
C ASP A 15 52.42 29.01 -0.09
N VAL A 16 51.40 28.85 0.79
CA VAL A 16 51.34 28.34 2.20
C VAL A 16 52.20 29.19 3.20
N PRO A 17 51.81 29.56 4.48
CA PRO A 17 50.66 29.21 5.36
C PRO A 17 49.96 30.37 6.17
N ALA A 18 49.08 29.97 7.11
CA ALA A 18 48.23 30.67 8.09
C ALA A 18 48.84 31.62 9.18
N ARG A 19 47.96 32.42 9.80
CA ARG A 19 47.93 32.96 11.21
C ARG A 19 46.48 33.40 11.55
N SER A 20 45.93 33.58 12.76
CA SER A 20 46.08 33.02 14.15
C SER A 20 46.11 34.09 15.28
N GLY A 21 45.05 34.20 16.10
CA GLY A 21 44.94 35.03 17.33
C GLY A 21 43.69 35.94 17.36
N ALA A 22 43.23 36.53 18.48
CA ALA A 22 43.30 36.21 19.93
C ALA A 22 42.30 37.14 20.70
N ARG A 23 42.02 36.88 21.98
CA ARG A 23 41.22 37.73 22.93
C ARG A 23 42.17 38.65 23.77
N PRO A 24 41.81 39.37 24.88
CA PRO A 24 40.53 39.48 25.63
C PRO A 24 40.19 40.87 26.28
N GLU A 25 39.17 40.83 27.18
CA GLU A 25 38.98 41.57 28.46
C GLU A 25 38.78 43.10 28.58
N ASP A 26 37.64 43.48 29.21
CA ASP A 26 37.45 44.35 30.41
C ASP A 26 35.95 44.73 30.52
N ALA A 27 35.36 45.28 31.59
CA ALA A 27 35.44 45.11 33.06
C ALA A 27 34.20 45.84 33.68
N GLY A 28 33.77 45.53 34.91
CA GLY A 28 32.66 46.25 35.63
C GLY A 28 33.19 47.17 36.75
N PRO A 29 32.42 47.50 37.82
CA PRO A 29 30.99 47.27 38.08
C PRO A 29 30.27 48.45 38.82
N GLY A 30 29.04 48.22 39.35
CA GLY A 30 28.41 48.96 40.46
C GLY A 30 27.36 50.03 40.10
N ASP A 31 26.56 50.58 41.03
CA ASP A 31 25.98 50.03 42.29
C ASP A 31 24.88 51.01 42.81
N ASP A 32 24.11 50.60 43.84
CA ASP A 32 23.22 51.42 44.72
C ASP A 32 22.05 52.25 44.13
N GLY A 33 21.01 52.49 44.95
CA GLY A 33 20.00 53.54 44.68
C GLY A 33 18.55 53.31 45.15
N GLU A 34 18.29 53.13 46.46
CA GLU A 34 16.91 53.07 46.99
C GLU A 34 16.16 54.42 46.96
N ARG A 35 14.86 54.39 46.61
CA ARG A 35 13.68 55.15 47.14
C ARG A 35 12.46 54.87 46.26
N GLY A 36 11.21 54.88 46.73
CA GLY A 36 10.71 55.12 48.08
C GLY A 36 9.51 56.08 48.07
N GLU A 37 8.30 55.57 48.39
CA GLU A 37 7.05 56.33 48.63
C GLU A 37 6.46 57.10 47.41
N ALA A 38 5.17 57.49 47.36
CA ALA A 38 3.92 56.93 47.88
C ALA A 38 2.71 57.66 47.22
N THR A 39 1.47 57.19 47.45
CA THR A 39 0.18 57.87 47.15
C THR A 39 -0.15 58.16 45.66
N THR A 40 -1.41 58.31 45.22
CA THR A 40 -2.73 58.28 45.92
C THR A 40 -3.82 57.61 45.05
N ALA A 41 -4.91 57.23 45.70
CA ALA A 41 -6.09 56.60 45.11
C ALA A 41 -6.93 57.49 44.16
N ALA A 42 -7.64 56.83 43.23
CA ALA A 42 -8.90 57.30 42.66
C ALA A 42 -9.77 56.08 42.26
N GLU A 43 -11.09 56.22 42.37
CA GLU A 43 -12.08 55.13 42.30
C GLU A 43 -12.52 54.76 40.87
N GLY A 44 -13.08 53.56 40.71
CA GLY A 44 -13.73 53.11 39.46
C GLY A 44 -14.34 51.71 39.60
N ALA A 45 -15.67 51.63 39.71
CA ALA A 45 -16.37 50.39 40.07
C ALA A 45 -17.07 49.69 38.89
N ALA A 46 -17.08 48.35 38.92
CA ALA A 46 -17.77 47.43 38.00
C ALA A 46 -17.25 47.46 36.53
N VAL A 47 -17.33 46.40 35.71
CA VAL A 47 -18.25 45.26 35.64
C VAL A 47 -17.48 43.96 35.31
N ARG A 48 -18.01 42.79 35.72
CA ARG A 48 -17.52 41.49 35.22
C ARG A 48 -18.18 41.14 33.87
N THR A 49 -17.41 41.05 32.80
CA THR A 49 -17.82 40.40 31.55
C THR A 49 -16.99 39.14 31.32
N ALA A 50 -17.58 37.98 31.62
CA ALA A 50 -17.01 36.69 31.24
C ALA A 50 -17.27 36.46 29.74
N GLU A 51 -16.24 36.59 28.91
CA GLU A 51 -16.39 36.38 27.46
C GLU A 51 -16.58 34.88 27.14
N ALA A 52 -17.58 34.58 26.32
CA ALA A 52 -18.13 33.24 26.21
C ALA A 52 -17.27 32.33 25.32
N ALA A 53 -16.47 31.46 25.94
CA ALA A 53 -15.87 30.30 25.28
C ALA A 53 -16.99 29.36 24.77
N GLY A 54 -17.35 29.49 23.50
CA GLY A 54 -18.41 28.70 22.87
C GLY A 54 -18.11 27.18 22.93
N PRO A 55 -19.12 26.32 23.14
CA PRO A 55 -18.90 24.90 23.41
C PRO A 55 -18.27 24.18 22.21
N SER A 56 -17.01 23.78 22.37
CA SER A 56 -16.30 22.89 21.44
C SER A 56 -16.99 21.53 21.41
N THR A 57 -17.80 21.30 20.38
CA THR A 57 -18.59 20.07 20.19
C THR A 57 -17.74 18.93 19.62
N ASP A 58 -16.63 18.64 20.30
CA ASP A 58 -15.85 17.41 20.10
C ASP A 58 -16.70 16.21 20.53
N THR A 59 -17.46 15.70 19.56
CA THR A 59 -18.21 14.45 19.65
C THR A 59 -17.25 13.28 19.53
N ALA A 60 -16.41 13.13 20.56
CA ALA A 60 -15.56 11.97 20.76
C ALA A 60 -16.42 10.70 20.69
N TYR A 61 -15.96 9.71 19.91
CA TYR A 61 -16.64 8.43 19.79
C TYR A 61 -16.69 7.76 21.17
N ALA A 62 -17.91 7.40 21.62
CA ALA A 62 -18.16 6.89 22.96
C ALA A 62 -17.59 5.47 23.17
N GLY A 63 -16.27 5.40 23.39
CA GLY A 63 -15.53 4.29 23.97
C GLY A 63 -14.75 4.79 25.19
N ALA A 64 -14.35 3.88 26.08
CA ALA A 64 -13.69 4.24 27.34
C ALA A 64 -12.46 5.14 27.11
N ALA A 65 -12.32 6.17 27.95
CA ALA A 65 -11.23 7.14 27.87
C ALA A 65 -9.87 6.43 27.86
N PRO A 66 -9.04 6.58 26.81
CA PRO A 66 -7.69 6.05 26.81
C PRO A 66 -6.88 6.73 27.91
N THR A 67 -6.14 5.95 28.70
CA THR A 67 -5.02 6.51 29.47
C THR A 67 -3.96 6.95 28.46
N ASP A 68 -3.87 8.27 28.24
CA ASP A 68 -3.13 8.89 27.13
C ASP A 68 -1.59 8.90 27.34
N ARG A 69 -1.07 7.77 27.80
CA ARG A 69 0.34 7.55 28.08
C ARG A 69 1.00 6.99 26.82
N GLN A 70 1.75 7.83 26.12
CA GLN A 70 2.57 7.38 25.00
C GLN A 70 3.48 6.22 25.45
N PRO A 71 3.58 5.14 24.66
CA PRO A 71 4.38 3.97 25.02
C PRO A 71 5.86 4.35 25.11
N ALA A 72 6.52 3.90 26.17
CA ALA A 72 7.94 4.16 26.39
C ALA A 72 8.80 3.46 25.30
N PRO A 73 10.03 3.94 25.05
CA PRO A 73 10.95 3.24 24.18
C PRO A 73 11.25 1.82 24.66
N LEU A 74 11.42 0.90 23.71
CA LEU A 74 11.86 -0.48 23.96
C LEU A 74 13.08 -0.52 24.87
N ASP A 75 13.15 -1.50 25.76
CA ASP A 75 14.29 -1.73 26.67
C ASP A 75 15.46 -2.49 25.98
N PRO A 76 16.63 -2.67 26.63
CA PRO A 76 17.77 -3.35 25.99
C PRO A 76 17.53 -4.84 25.63
N PRO A 77 16.76 -5.63 26.39
CA PRO A 77 16.22 -6.92 25.92
C PRO A 77 15.33 -6.82 24.66
N GLU A 78 14.30 -5.96 24.66
CA GLU A 78 13.37 -5.79 23.55
C GLU A 78 14.04 -5.26 22.28
N ARG A 79 15.06 -4.38 22.41
CA ARG A 79 15.88 -3.93 21.28
C ARG A 79 16.65 -5.10 20.65
N ARG A 80 17.24 -5.98 21.46
CA ARG A 80 17.91 -7.19 20.97
C ARG A 80 16.94 -8.16 20.29
N GLN A 81 15.71 -8.28 20.81
CA GLN A 81 14.64 -9.02 20.13
C GLN A 81 14.27 -8.38 18.78
N LEU A 82 14.08 -7.05 18.73
CA LEU A 82 13.76 -6.32 17.49
C LEU A 82 14.85 -6.51 16.43
N ASP A 83 16.12 -6.44 16.80
CA ASP A 83 17.22 -6.58 15.85
C ASP A 83 17.39 -8.01 15.33
N LEU A 84 17.07 -9.03 16.15
CA LEU A 84 16.94 -10.42 15.67
C LEU A 84 15.77 -10.58 14.70
N VAL A 85 14.59 -10.04 15.04
CA VAL A 85 13.40 -10.05 14.18
C VAL A 85 13.66 -9.39 12.83
N ARG A 86 14.31 -8.22 12.84
CA ARG A 86 14.75 -7.50 11.63
C ARG A 86 15.68 -8.33 10.78
N ARG A 87 16.76 -8.87 11.37
CA ARG A 87 17.75 -9.69 10.67
C ARG A 87 17.08 -10.91 10.05
N PHE A 88 16.23 -11.61 10.80
CA PHE A 88 15.48 -12.78 10.31
C PHE A 88 14.60 -12.44 9.09
N GLY A 89 13.80 -11.37 9.17
CA GLY A 89 13.00 -10.92 8.02
C GLY A 89 13.85 -10.41 6.85
N THR A 90 15.01 -9.80 7.10
CA THR A 90 15.93 -9.31 6.05
C THR A 90 16.58 -10.49 5.32
N THR A 91 17.04 -11.50 6.05
CA THR A 91 17.52 -12.77 5.48
C THR A 91 16.39 -13.46 4.70
N GLY A 92 15.16 -13.46 5.23
CA GLY A 92 13.98 -13.95 4.51
C GLY A 92 13.76 -13.24 3.17
N SER A 93 13.79 -11.90 3.16
CA SER A 93 13.68 -11.09 1.94
C SER A 93 14.83 -11.31 0.96
N LEU A 94 16.07 -11.51 1.43
CA LEU A 94 17.23 -11.82 0.58
C LEU A 94 17.14 -13.23 -0.03
N VAL A 95 16.71 -14.22 0.74
CA VAL A 95 16.52 -15.61 0.27
C VAL A 95 15.32 -15.69 -0.68
N LEU A 96 14.27 -14.89 -0.47
CA LEU A 96 13.16 -14.72 -1.42
C LEU A 96 13.60 -14.00 -2.71
N ALA A 97 14.40 -12.94 -2.61
CA ALA A 97 14.97 -12.24 -3.77
C ALA A 97 15.90 -13.14 -4.61
N PHE A 98 16.68 -14.02 -3.96
CA PHE A 98 17.48 -15.04 -4.64
C PHE A 98 16.60 -16.11 -5.31
N GLY A 99 15.55 -16.57 -4.61
CA GLY A 99 14.55 -17.48 -5.19
C GLY A 99 13.83 -16.91 -6.41
N ALA A 100 13.54 -15.61 -6.42
CA ALA A 100 12.90 -14.90 -7.52
C ALA A 100 13.64 -15.04 -8.86
N ILE A 101 14.96 -15.23 -8.85
CA ILE A 101 15.79 -15.40 -10.06
C ILE A 101 15.44 -16.69 -10.83
N GLY A 102 14.95 -17.73 -10.15
CA GLY A 102 14.56 -19.00 -10.78
C GLY A 102 13.11 -19.45 -10.56
N ALA A 103 12.39 -18.80 -9.66
CA ALA A 103 11.01 -19.12 -9.28
C ALA A 103 10.08 -17.90 -9.26
N GLY A 104 10.55 -16.73 -9.68
CA GLY A 104 9.74 -15.54 -9.87
C GLY A 104 9.14 -15.41 -11.27
N ALA A 105 8.36 -14.35 -11.47
CA ALA A 105 7.90 -13.89 -12.77
C ALA A 105 9.00 -13.08 -13.47
N ALA A 106 10.13 -13.72 -13.75
CA ALA A 106 11.23 -13.14 -14.53
C ALA A 106 10.82 -12.89 -16.01
N PRO A 107 11.48 -11.96 -16.71
CA PRO A 107 11.26 -11.79 -18.15
C PRO A 107 11.65 -13.05 -18.92
N VAL A 108 11.09 -13.25 -20.12
CA VAL A 108 11.47 -14.35 -21.03
C VAL A 108 12.94 -14.19 -21.42
N ASP A 109 13.31 -13.00 -21.87
CA ASP A 109 14.69 -12.58 -22.14
C ASP A 109 15.41 -12.19 -20.84
N ASN A 110 15.60 -13.17 -19.95
CA ASN A 110 16.23 -12.96 -18.65
C ASN A 110 17.75 -12.81 -18.77
N PRO A 111 18.34 -11.62 -18.50
CA PRO A 111 19.78 -11.38 -18.66
C PRO A 111 20.65 -12.11 -17.63
N LEU A 112 20.04 -12.78 -16.63
CA LEU A 112 20.75 -13.63 -15.68
C LEU A 112 20.95 -15.06 -16.22
N ILE A 113 20.30 -15.46 -17.30
CA ILE A 113 20.56 -16.74 -17.98
C ILE A 113 22.00 -16.71 -18.56
N GLY A 114 22.71 -17.83 -18.47
CA GLY A 114 24.12 -17.94 -18.85
C GLY A 114 25.12 -17.41 -17.80
N VAL A 115 24.76 -16.40 -17.01
CA VAL A 115 25.63 -15.84 -15.95
C VAL A 115 26.04 -16.93 -14.93
N ARG A 116 27.30 -16.94 -14.50
CA ARG A 116 27.92 -18.04 -13.72
C ARG A 116 27.14 -18.43 -12.46
N LEU A 117 27.34 -17.73 -11.34
CA LEU A 117 26.68 -18.06 -10.07
C LEU A 117 25.28 -17.43 -9.97
N LEU A 118 25.13 -16.18 -10.44
CA LEU A 118 23.84 -15.46 -10.39
C LEU A 118 22.76 -16.12 -11.25
N GLY A 119 23.13 -16.79 -12.35
CA GLY A 119 22.20 -17.55 -13.20
C GLY A 119 21.93 -18.97 -12.72
N LEU A 120 22.48 -19.42 -11.58
CA LEU A 120 22.19 -20.77 -11.07
C LEU A 120 20.71 -20.98 -10.74
N PRO A 121 19.98 -20.09 -10.02
CA PRO A 121 18.58 -20.33 -9.65
C PRO A 121 17.67 -20.65 -10.84
N ALA A 122 17.86 -19.97 -11.97
CA ALA A 122 17.11 -20.20 -13.22
C ALA A 122 17.30 -21.61 -13.80
N ARG A 123 18.41 -22.28 -13.48
CA ARG A 123 18.73 -23.66 -13.90
C ARG A 123 18.31 -24.73 -12.87
N ILE A 124 17.96 -24.33 -11.64
CA ILE A 124 17.46 -25.22 -10.57
C ILE A 124 16.14 -24.70 -9.98
N PRO A 125 15.07 -24.57 -10.79
CA PRO A 125 13.83 -23.88 -10.40
C PRO A 125 13.16 -24.46 -9.15
N THR A 126 13.21 -25.78 -8.91
CA THR A 126 12.67 -26.41 -7.68
C THR A 126 13.41 -25.96 -6.42
N VAL A 127 14.72 -25.71 -6.51
CA VAL A 127 15.52 -25.19 -5.38
C VAL A 127 15.28 -23.70 -5.20
N ALA A 128 15.22 -22.93 -6.30
CA ALA A 128 14.84 -21.51 -6.26
C ALA A 128 13.44 -21.31 -5.65
N MET A 129 12.49 -22.21 -5.94
CA MET A 129 11.16 -22.28 -5.37
C MET A 129 11.21 -22.54 -3.86
N ALA A 130 12.08 -23.44 -3.39
CA ALA A 130 12.28 -23.70 -1.97
C ALA A 130 12.91 -22.49 -1.25
N CYS A 131 13.87 -21.79 -1.88
CA CYS A 131 14.36 -20.52 -1.36
C CYS A 131 13.23 -19.49 -1.25
N ALA A 132 12.39 -19.35 -2.28
CA ALA A 132 11.26 -18.42 -2.25
C ALA A 132 10.27 -18.73 -1.10
N TRP A 133 9.78 -19.96 -0.99
CA TRP A 133 8.87 -20.36 0.08
C TRP A 133 9.48 -20.22 1.48
N LEU A 134 10.76 -20.59 1.66
CA LEU A 134 11.49 -20.37 2.91
C LEU A 134 11.56 -18.87 3.27
N GLY A 135 11.90 -18.02 2.30
CA GLY A 135 11.96 -16.57 2.47
C GLY A 135 10.60 -15.96 2.81
N MET A 136 9.52 -16.44 2.18
CA MET A 136 8.13 -16.03 2.50
C MET A 136 7.75 -16.38 3.94
N LEU A 137 7.99 -17.63 4.37
CA LEU A 137 7.76 -18.09 5.75
C LEU A 137 8.55 -17.26 6.77
N MET A 138 9.81 -16.93 6.45
CA MET A 138 10.66 -16.09 7.30
C MET A 138 10.14 -14.66 7.43
N VAL A 139 9.72 -14.01 6.33
CA VAL A 139 9.18 -12.63 6.37
C VAL A 139 7.83 -12.57 7.10
N VAL A 140 6.90 -13.49 6.82
CA VAL A 140 5.60 -13.56 7.52
C VAL A 140 5.81 -13.75 9.03
N THR A 141 6.75 -14.61 9.42
CA THR A 141 7.03 -14.86 10.84
C THR A 141 7.75 -13.70 11.52
N ALA A 142 8.71 -13.06 10.85
CA ALA A 142 9.34 -11.83 11.32
C ALA A 142 8.29 -10.74 11.55
N TRP A 143 7.32 -10.60 10.64
CA TRP A 143 6.22 -9.65 10.77
C TRP A 143 5.29 -9.95 11.96
N LEU A 144 5.00 -11.22 12.24
CA LEU A 144 4.23 -11.61 13.43
C LEU A 144 4.98 -11.32 14.74
N TRP A 145 6.31 -11.54 14.78
CA TRP A 145 7.14 -11.13 15.92
C TRP A 145 7.23 -9.60 16.07
N LEU A 146 7.36 -8.86 14.96
CA LEU A 146 7.32 -7.40 14.94
C LEU A 146 5.97 -6.88 15.48
N GLY A 147 4.88 -7.58 15.15
CA GLY A 147 3.54 -7.31 15.68
C GLY A 147 3.47 -7.39 17.20
N LYS A 148 4.17 -8.35 17.83
CA LYS A 148 4.26 -8.44 19.31
C LYS A 148 4.91 -7.21 19.94
N LEU A 149 5.83 -6.54 19.24
CA LEU A 149 6.51 -5.31 19.69
C LEU A 149 5.81 -4.02 19.20
N SER A 150 4.81 -4.15 18.31
CA SER A 150 4.06 -3.05 17.67
C SER A 150 2.57 -3.04 18.03
N TRP A 151 2.16 -3.87 19.00
CA TRP A 151 0.76 -4.02 19.42
C TRP A 151 0.28 -2.83 20.28
N PRO A 152 -0.91 -2.25 20.03
CA PRO A 152 -1.46 -1.16 20.86
C PRO A 152 -1.64 -1.55 22.33
N GLY A 153 -1.41 -0.61 23.25
CA GLY A 153 -1.62 -0.84 24.69
C GLY A 153 -0.50 -1.62 25.40
N ARG A 154 0.70 -1.68 24.81
CA ARG A 154 1.92 -2.07 25.54
C ARG A 154 2.53 -0.86 26.25
N ASP A 155 3.13 -1.06 27.42
CA ASP A 155 3.94 -0.05 28.10
C ASP A 155 5.16 0.40 27.27
N ARG A 156 5.67 -0.48 26.40
CA ARG A 156 6.81 -0.24 25.50
C ARG A 156 6.51 -0.69 24.08
N MET A 157 6.86 0.14 23.09
CA MET A 157 6.60 -0.14 21.66
C MET A 157 7.77 0.25 20.76
N VAL A 158 7.82 -0.37 19.57
CA VAL A 158 8.67 0.03 18.44
C VAL A 158 8.43 1.51 18.10
N SER A 159 9.49 2.30 17.95
CA SER A 159 9.39 3.72 17.56
C SER A 159 9.17 3.88 16.05
N ARG A 160 8.72 5.08 15.62
CA ARG A 160 8.49 5.39 14.20
C ARG A 160 9.70 5.07 13.31
N THR A 161 10.85 5.65 13.63
CA THR A 161 12.13 5.43 12.93
C THR A 161 12.57 3.96 12.97
N GLN A 162 12.21 3.22 14.02
CA GLN A 162 12.48 1.79 14.08
C GLN A 162 11.60 0.99 13.12
N MET A 163 10.31 1.33 12.99
CA MET A 163 9.39 0.71 12.04
C MET A 163 9.79 1.01 10.59
N ASP A 164 10.04 2.28 10.24
CA ASP A 164 10.42 2.68 8.88
C ASP A 164 11.68 1.96 8.40
N ARG A 165 12.70 1.86 9.27
CA ARG A 165 13.93 1.08 8.99
C ARG A 165 13.64 -0.39 8.72
N THR A 166 12.72 -1.01 9.47
CA THR A 166 12.35 -2.42 9.24
C THR A 166 11.64 -2.61 7.89
N VAL A 167 10.74 -1.68 7.51
CA VAL A 167 10.09 -1.69 6.19
C VAL A 167 11.12 -1.58 5.06
N VAL A 168 12.09 -0.67 5.17
CA VAL A 168 13.17 -0.53 4.17
C VAL A 168 14.06 -1.78 4.11
N MET A 169 14.47 -2.33 5.26
CA MET A 169 15.32 -3.53 5.31
C MET A 169 14.66 -4.77 4.68
N TRP A 170 13.34 -4.93 4.83
CA TRP A 170 12.61 -6.06 4.25
C TRP A 170 12.15 -5.80 2.81
N GLY A 171 11.85 -4.55 2.46
CA GLY A 171 11.39 -4.16 1.12
C GLY A 171 12.53 -4.06 0.10
N LEU A 172 13.71 -3.54 0.48
CA LEU A 172 14.78 -3.24 -0.48
C LEU A 172 15.28 -4.46 -1.29
N PRO A 173 15.50 -5.66 -0.72
CA PRO A 173 15.85 -6.84 -1.51
C PRO A 173 14.77 -7.22 -2.52
N LEU A 174 13.50 -7.13 -2.10
CA LEU A 174 12.32 -7.47 -2.90
C LEU A 174 12.04 -6.44 -4.00
N ALA A 175 12.48 -5.19 -3.80
CA ALA A 175 12.40 -4.11 -4.77
C ALA A 175 13.45 -4.22 -5.89
N ILE A 176 14.53 -4.97 -5.68
CA ILE A 176 15.59 -5.19 -6.66
C ILE A 176 15.40 -6.54 -7.38
N ALA A 177 14.79 -7.52 -6.72
CA ALA A 177 14.48 -8.84 -7.28
C ALA A 177 13.63 -8.79 -8.58
N PRO A 178 13.70 -9.83 -9.43
CA PRO A 178 12.66 -10.07 -10.45
C PRO A 178 11.25 -10.05 -9.83
N PRO A 179 10.21 -9.67 -10.60
CA PRO A 179 8.83 -9.67 -10.09
C PRO A 179 8.41 -11.01 -9.49
N LEU A 180 7.57 -10.94 -8.46
CA LEU A 180 7.03 -12.09 -7.76
C LEU A 180 5.50 -12.05 -7.74
N PHE A 181 4.89 -13.24 -7.68
CA PHE A 181 3.45 -13.48 -7.47
C PHE A 181 2.50 -13.01 -8.58
N SER A 182 2.93 -12.17 -9.52
CA SER A 182 2.16 -11.79 -10.71
C SER A 182 3.07 -11.41 -11.89
N THR A 183 2.49 -11.51 -13.09
CA THR A 183 3.02 -11.03 -14.37
C THR A 183 2.37 -9.72 -14.84
N ASP A 184 1.47 -9.13 -14.05
CA ASP A 184 0.73 -7.88 -14.38
C ASP A 184 1.65 -6.73 -14.85
N MET A 185 2.87 -6.62 -14.33
CA MET A 185 3.83 -5.59 -14.74
C MET A 185 4.15 -5.63 -16.24
N TYR A 186 4.20 -6.81 -16.84
CA TYR A 186 4.43 -6.95 -18.28
C TYR A 186 3.20 -6.51 -19.09
N THR A 187 1.99 -6.77 -18.58
CA THR A 187 0.75 -6.18 -19.12
C THR A 187 0.76 -4.66 -19.01
N TYR A 188 1.29 -4.09 -17.91
CA TYR A 188 1.46 -2.64 -17.80
C TYR A 188 2.43 -2.12 -18.87
N LEU A 189 3.60 -2.73 -19.04
CA LEU A 189 4.57 -2.32 -20.06
C LEU A 189 3.98 -2.34 -21.47
N ALA A 190 3.40 -3.47 -21.88
CA ALA A 190 2.87 -3.63 -23.23
C ALA A 190 1.68 -2.69 -23.52
N GLN A 191 0.70 -2.57 -22.62
CA GLN A 191 -0.43 -1.64 -22.80
C GLN A 191 0.01 -0.17 -22.88
N ASN A 192 1.12 0.19 -22.22
CA ASN A 192 1.70 1.54 -22.29
C ASN A 192 2.54 1.77 -23.54
N ALA A 193 3.14 0.72 -24.12
CA ALA A 193 3.78 0.81 -25.44
C ALA A 193 2.76 0.98 -26.57
N VAL A 194 1.60 0.28 -26.51
CA VAL A 194 0.46 0.53 -27.43
C VAL A 194 0.06 2.01 -27.38
N ALA A 195 -0.13 2.55 -26.18
CA ALA A 195 -0.44 3.97 -25.98
C ALA A 195 0.69 4.91 -26.46
N ALA A 196 1.96 4.50 -26.33
CA ALA A 196 3.10 5.29 -26.79
C ALA A 196 3.16 5.46 -28.33
N LEU A 197 2.73 4.43 -29.07
CA LEU A 197 2.58 4.45 -30.53
C LEU A 197 1.37 5.27 -31.02
N GLY A 198 0.55 5.82 -30.11
CA GLY A 198 -0.66 6.56 -30.45
C GLY A 198 -1.87 5.67 -30.77
N ILE A 199 -1.73 4.34 -30.64
CA ILE A 199 -2.84 3.38 -30.79
C ILE A 199 -3.75 3.50 -29.55
N ASN A 200 -5.07 3.40 -29.74
CA ASN A 200 -6.01 3.42 -28.63
C ASN A 200 -5.96 2.11 -27.82
N PRO A 201 -5.47 2.12 -26.56
CA PRO A 201 -5.35 0.91 -25.74
C PRO A 201 -6.70 0.37 -25.27
N TYR A 202 -7.81 1.10 -25.47
CA TYR A 202 -9.17 0.62 -25.22
C TYR A 202 -9.80 -0.05 -26.45
N SER A 203 -9.14 -0.02 -27.62
CA SER A 203 -9.62 -0.66 -28.85
C SER A 203 -8.89 -1.96 -29.19
N LEU A 204 -7.60 -2.07 -28.87
CA LEU A 204 -6.77 -3.24 -29.20
C LEU A 204 -5.98 -3.74 -27.98
N GLY A 205 -5.79 -5.06 -27.90
CA GLY A 205 -4.85 -5.67 -26.98
C GLY A 205 -3.39 -5.60 -27.50
N PRO A 206 -2.38 -5.67 -26.61
CA PRO A 206 -0.97 -5.52 -26.98
C PRO A 206 -0.46 -6.58 -27.96
N GLY A 207 -0.99 -7.81 -27.93
CA GLY A 207 -0.62 -8.86 -28.90
C GLY A 207 -1.03 -8.50 -30.33
N THR A 208 -2.21 -7.89 -30.50
CA THR A 208 -2.69 -7.39 -31.80
C THR A 208 -1.99 -6.11 -32.24
N ALA A 209 -1.65 -5.23 -31.30
CA ALA A 209 -1.14 -3.89 -31.58
C ALA A 209 0.41 -3.78 -31.68
N LEU A 210 1.16 -4.69 -31.04
CA LEU A 210 2.63 -4.73 -31.08
C LEU A 210 3.19 -5.98 -31.80
N GLY A 211 2.34 -6.99 -32.04
CA GLY A 211 2.76 -8.32 -32.46
C GLY A 211 3.14 -9.23 -31.28
N VAL A 212 2.92 -10.54 -31.44
CA VAL A 212 3.18 -11.53 -30.36
C VAL A 212 4.66 -11.75 -30.07
N ASP A 213 5.53 -11.42 -31.03
CA ASP A 213 6.99 -11.56 -30.94
C ASP A 213 7.68 -10.31 -30.36
N ASN A 214 6.94 -9.25 -30.03
CA ASN A 214 7.52 -8.07 -29.39
C ASN A 214 7.99 -8.41 -27.94
N PRO A 215 9.19 -7.98 -27.49
CA PRO A 215 9.72 -8.32 -26.17
C PRO A 215 8.81 -7.94 -24.99
N LEU A 216 8.08 -6.82 -25.08
CA LEU A 216 7.14 -6.39 -24.05
C LEU A 216 5.91 -7.29 -23.97
N VAL A 217 5.54 -7.97 -25.08
CA VAL A 217 4.39 -8.88 -25.18
C VAL A 217 4.72 -10.31 -24.72
N ALA A 218 5.98 -10.75 -24.88
CA ALA A 218 6.40 -12.12 -24.59
C ALA A 218 5.95 -12.64 -23.21
N ASN A 219 6.07 -11.81 -22.17
CA ASN A 219 5.67 -12.12 -20.80
C ASN A 219 4.18 -11.87 -20.48
N VAL A 220 3.41 -11.23 -21.36
CA VAL A 220 1.98 -10.93 -21.12
C VAL A 220 1.19 -12.24 -21.11
N PRO A 221 0.41 -12.55 -20.05
CA PRO A 221 -0.44 -13.73 -20.01
C PRO A 221 -1.47 -13.74 -21.15
N ASN A 222 -1.78 -14.91 -21.70
CA ASN A 222 -2.64 -15.05 -22.90
C ASN A 222 -3.99 -14.30 -22.77
N ILE A 223 -4.63 -14.33 -21.60
CA ILE A 223 -5.89 -13.60 -21.33
C ILE A 223 -5.77 -12.07 -21.50
N TRP A 224 -4.56 -11.52 -21.42
CA TRP A 224 -4.24 -10.10 -21.51
C TRP A 224 -3.60 -9.69 -22.85
N ARG A 225 -3.27 -10.62 -23.75
CA ARG A 225 -2.64 -10.30 -25.05
C ARG A 225 -3.63 -9.63 -26.00
N ASP A 226 -4.84 -10.17 -26.10
CA ASP A 226 -5.87 -9.73 -27.04
C ASP A 226 -7.00 -8.93 -26.36
N THR A 227 -6.85 -8.65 -25.06
CA THR A 227 -7.82 -7.90 -24.24
C THR A 227 -7.44 -6.41 -24.18
N PRO A 228 -8.34 -5.49 -24.55
CA PRO A 228 -8.14 -4.05 -24.34
C PRO A 228 -7.90 -3.68 -22.89
N SER A 229 -7.15 -2.60 -22.66
CA SER A 229 -6.61 -2.21 -21.35
C SER A 229 -7.68 -1.99 -20.28
N PRO A 230 -7.71 -2.75 -19.18
CA PRO A 230 -8.62 -2.53 -18.05
C PRO A 230 -8.13 -1.43 -17.10
N TYR A 231 -7.11 -0.66 -17.47
CA TYR A 231 -6.48 0.37 -16.63
C TYR A 231 -7.04 1.76 -16.96
N GLY A 232 -7.24 2.58 -15.92
CA GLY A 232 -7.84 3.90 -16.10
C GLY A 232 -6.97 4.86 -16.92
N PRO A 233 -7.57 5.87 -17.58
CA PRO A 233 -6.91 6.63 -18.65
C PRO A 233 -5.67 7.39 -18.16
N LEU A 234 -5.65 7.85 -16.91
CA LEU A 234 -4.49 8.56 -16.36
C LEU A 234 -3.27 7.64 -16.16
N PHE A 235 -3.49 6.37 -15.83
CA PHE A 235 -2.41 5.38 -15.71
C PHE A 235 -1.71 5.16 -17.07
N LEU A 236 -2.51 5.08 -18.13
CA LEU A 236 -2.02 4.90 -19.50
C LEU A 236 -1.42 6.19 -20.07
N MET A 237 -2.05 7.35 -19.83
CA MET A 237 -1.53 8.67 -20.22
C MET A 237 -0.16 8.97 -19.63
N PHE A 238 0.06 8.62 -18.36
CA PHE A 238 1.38 8.75 -17.72
C PHE A 238 2.36 7.71 -18.28
N GLY A 239 1.90 6.46 -18.38
CA GLY A 239 2.73 5.33 -18.77
C GLY A 239 3.25 5.37 -20.22
N GLN A 240 2.52 5.96 -21.18
CA GLN A 240 3.04 6.18 -22.54
C GLN A 240 4.32 7.04 -22.56
N HIS A 241 4.49 8.00 -21.63
CA HIS A 241 5.72 8.79 -21.54
C HIS A 241 6.87 7.95 -20.98
N ILE A 242 6.59 7.03 -20.06
CA ILE A 242 7.58 6.09 -19.55
C ILE A 242 7.99 5.10 -20.65
N ALA A 243 7.03 4.53 -21.40
CA ALA A 243 7.30 3.59 -22.49
C ALA A 243 8.20 4.21 -23.59
N ARG A 244 8.01 5.50 -23.93
CA ARG A 244 8.91 6.24 -24.85
C ARG A 244 10.35 6.38 -24.35
N VAL A 245 10.59 6.26 -23.04
CA VAL A 245 11.93 6.29 -22.42
C VAL A 245 12.52 4.88 -22.25
N ILE A 246 11.68 3.85 -22.12
CA ILE A 246 12.09 2.45 -22.00
C ILE A 246 12.45 1.84 -23.35
N GLY A 247 11.67 2.13 -24.40
CA GLY A 247 11.67 1.31 -25.62
C GLY A 247 11.25 -0.13 -25.30
N ASP A 248 11.94 -1.11 -25.87
CA ASP A 248 11.69 -2.54 -25.65
C ASP A 248 12.49 -3.14 -24.46
N ASP A 249 13.22 -2.35 -23.66
CA ASP A 249 13.95 -2.86 -22.49
C ASP A 249 13.00 -3.24 -21.33
N VAL A 250 12.56 -4.50 -21.36
CA VAL A 250 11.69 -5.11 -20.35
C VAL A 250 12.25 -4.94 -18.92
N VAL A 251 13.57 -5.01 -18.72
CA VAL A 251 14.19 -5.01 -17.39
C VAL A 251 14.25 -3.60 -16.82
N PHE A 252 14.71 -2.63 -17.60
CA PHE A 252 14.66 -1.22 -17.23
C PHE A 252 13.21 -0.77 -17.02
N GLY A 253 12.28 -1.23 -17.86
CA GLY A 253 10.86 -0.95 -17.74
C GLY A 253 10.24 -1.45 -16.43
N VAL A 254 10.49 -2.71 -16.05
CA VAL A 254 10.06 -3.27 -14.76
C VAL A 254 10.60 -2.44 -13.59
N LEU A 255 11.88 -2.08 -13.62
CA LEU A 255 12.52 -1.31 -12.53
C LEU A 255 11.97 0.12 -12.44
N LEU A 256 11.81 0.81 -13.56
CA LEU A 256 11.31 2.19 -13.62
C LEU A 256 9.84 2.28 -13.17
N TRP A 257 8.98 1.35 -13.60
CA TRP A 257 7.61 1.25 -13.09
C TRP A 257 7.56 0.87 -11.60
N ARG A 258 8.47 0.03 -11.12
CA ARG A 258 8.55 -0.28 -9.69
C ARG A 258 8.91 0.95 -8.85
N VAL A 259 9.75 1.87 -9.35
CA VAL A 259 9.99 3.17 -8.70
C VAL A 259 8.67 3.98 -8.61
N VAL A 260 7.87 4.02 -9.66
CA VAL A 260 6.54 4.66 -9.65
C VAL A 260 5.63 4.06 -8.56
N MET A 261 5.58 2.72 -8.43
CA MET A 261 4.79 2.07 -7.38
C MET A 261 5.33 2.37 -5.98
N ILE A 262 6.65 2.40 -5.81
CA ILE A 262 7.29 2.75 -4.53
C ILE A 262 6.97 4.19 -4.12
N ILE A 263 6.84 5.14 -5.06
CA ILE A 263 6.35 6.50 -4.76
C ILE A 263 4.93 6.46 -4.18
N GLY A 264 4.04 5.64 -4.73
CA GLY A 264 2.71 5.38 -4.15
C GLY A 264 2.78 4.83 -2.72
N LEU A 265 3.64 3.85 -2.47
CA LEU A 265 3.86 3.31 -1.12
C LEU A 265 4.45 4.36 -0.15
N VAL A 266 5.33 5.24 -0.61
CA VAL A 266 5.88 6.35 0.19
C VAL A 266 4.78 7.37 0.56
N LEU A 267 3.87 7.70 -0.35
CA LEU A 267 2.69 8.51 -0.05
C LEU A 267 1.79 7.86 1.01
N ALA A 268 1.60 6.54 0.95
CA ALA A 268 0.89 5.79 1.98
C ALA A 268 1.63 5.85 3.35
N ILE A 269 2.95 5.59 3.38
CA ILE A 269 3.79 5.66 4.60
C ILE A 269 3.85 7.07 5.21
N TRP A 270 3.63 8.11 4.39
CA TRP A 270 3.46 9.49 4.83
C TRP A 270 2.04 9.75 5.41
N ALA A 271 0.99 9.25 4.77
CA ALA A 271 -0.40 9.51 5.15
C ALA A 271 -0.87 8.68 6.36
N ILE A 272 -0.59 7.37 6.38
CA ILE A 272 -1.07 6.40 7.37
C ILE A 272 -0.84 6.88 8.82
N PRO A 273 0.36 7.38 9.21
CA PRO A 273 0.62 7.87 10.57
C PRO A 273 -0.21 9.09 10.97
N ARG A 274 -0.52 9.97 10.01
CA ARG A 274 -1.27 11.22 10.23
C ARG A 274 -2.75 10.94 10.37
N LEU A 275 -3.30 10.09 9.49
CA LEU A 275 -4.68 9.62 9.59
C LEU A 275 -4.90 8.77 10.84
N ALA A 276 -3.96 7.88 11.19
CA ALA A 276 -4.04 7.08 12.41
C ALA A 276 -4.15 7.96 13.68
N ALA A 277 -3.34 9.02 13.77
CA ALA A 277 -3.43 9.98 14.87
C ALA A 277 -4.80 10.69 14.93
N ARG A 278 -5.41 11.05 13.78
CA ARG A 278 -6.77 11.64 13.74
C ARG A 278 -7.86 10.69 14.24
N CYS A 279 -7.69 9.39 14.03
CA CYS A 279 -8.65 8.36 14.45
C CYS A 279 -8.32 7.73 15.83
N GLY A 280 -7.38 8.29 16.61
CA GLY A 280 -6.98 7.76 17.91
C GLY A 280 -6.25 6.41 17.87
N VAL A 281 -5.62 6.07 16.74
CA VAL A 281 -4.90 4.81 16.53
C VAL A 281 -3.39 5.04 16.59
N HIS A 282 -2.67 4.19 17.33
CA HIS A 282 -1.22 4.35 17.48
C HIS A 282 -0.48 4.18 16.12
N PRO A 283 0.26 5.18 15.62
CA PRO A 283 0.77 5.19 14.24
C PRO A 283 1.63 3.98 13.84
N VAL A 284 2.45 3.46 14.76
CA VAL A 284 3.31 2.29 14.50
C VAL A 284 2.48 1.00 14.39
N ALA A 285 1.35 0.92 15.10
CA ALA A 285 0.43 -0.22 15.00
C ALA A 285 -0.41 -0.19 13.72
N ALA A 286 -0.61 1.00 13.13
CA ALA A 286 -1.17 1.14 11.78
C ALA A 286 -0.12 0.72 10.72
N LEU A 287 1.09 1.28 10.77
CA LEU A 287 2.19 0.94 9.85
C LEU A 287 2.56 -0.56 9.86
N TRP A 288 2.46 -1.22 11.02
CA TRP A 288 2.67 -2.67 11.13
C TRP A 288 1.69 -3.47 10.24
N LEU A 289 0.39 -3.19 10.32
CA LEU A 289 -0.64 -3.90 9.54
C LEU A 289 -0.72 -3.45 8.06
N SER A 290 -0.02 -2.38 7.67
CA SER A 290 -0.10 -1.78 6.34
C SER A 290 1.24 -1.80 5.61
N ALA A 291 2.17 -0.91 5.94
CA ALA A 291 3.45 -0.76 5.27
C ALA A 291 4.41 -1.96 5.48
N ALA A 292 4.44 -2.53 6.69
CA ALA A 292 5.27 -3.70 7.01
C ALA A 292 4.60 -5.04 6.69
N ASN A 293 3.36 -5.03 6.19
CA ASN A 293 2.55 -6.22 5.94
C ASN A 293 3.19 -7.09 4.82
N PRO A 294 3.32 -8.42 4.99
CA PRO A 294 3.79 -9.32 3.95
C PRO A 294 3.06 -9.16 2.61
N ILE A 295 1.74 -8.89 2.61
CA ILE A 295 0.97 -8.63 1.39
C ILE A 295 1.52 -7.40 0.64
N THR A 296 1.90 -6.34 1.36
CA THR A 296 2.52 -5.13 0.79
C THR A 296 3.93 -5.42 0.29
N LEU A 297 4.75 -6.13 1.06
CA LEU A 297 6.12 -6.46 0.67
C LEU A 297 6.17 -7.40 -0.55
N PHE A 298 5.26 -8.36 -0.62
CA PHE A 298 5.20 -9.36 -1.68
C PHE A 298 4.57 -8.78 -2.96
N HIS A 299 3.38 -8.19 -2.87
CA HIS A 299 2.64 -7.76 -4.06
C HIS A 299 2.92 -6.28 -4.42
N VAL A 300 2.97 -5.36 -3.47
CA VAL A 300 3.19 -3.93 -3.78
C VAL A 300 4.67 -3.63 -4.04
N VAL A 301 5.61 -4.18 -3.27
CA VAL A 301 7.05 -3.91 -3.46
C VAL A 301 7.68 -4.81 -4.52
N SER A 302 7.48 -6.14 -4.45
CA SER A 302 8.10 -7.06 -5.42
C SER A 302 7.28 -7.23 -6.70
N GLY A 303 5.99 -7.59 -6.58
CA GLY A 303 5.07 -7.70 -7.72
C GLY A 303 4.73 -6.37 -8.39
N ALA A 304 5.05 -5.23 -7.74
CA ALA A 304 4.86 -3.88 -8.26
C ALA A 304 3.42 -3.60 -8.77
N HIS A 305 2.42 -4.06 -8.02
CA HIS A 305 1.00 -3.88 -8.36
C HIS A 305 0.52 -2.42 -8.22
N ASN A 306 -0.33 -1.96 -9.16
CA ASN A 306 -0.78 -0.57 -9.25
C ASN A 306 -1.67 -0.07 -8.08
N GLU A 307 -2.09 -0.98 -7.21
CA GLU A 307 -2.63 -0.71 -5.88
C GLU A 307 -1.78 0.24 -5.03
N ALA A 308 -0.47 0.27 -5.24
CA ALA A 308 0.45 1.19 -4.56
C ALA A 308 0.07 2.66 -4.80
N LEU A 309 -0.23 3.02 -6.05
CA LEU A 309 -0.66 4.34 -6.46
C LEU A 309 -2.06 4.65 -5.94
N LEU A 310 -3.00 3.72 -6.12
CA LEU A 310 -4.38 3.82 -5.64
C LEU A 310 -4.41 4.17 -4.14
N VAL A 311 -3.80 3.33 -3.29
CA VAL A 311 -3.86 3.50 -1.83
C VAL A 311 -3.00 4.69 -1.37
N GLY A 312 -1.85 4.91 -2.01
CA GLY A 312 -0.97 6.04 -1.72
C GLY A 312 -1.63 7.39 -1.95
N ILE A 313 -2.16 7.60 -3.16
CA ILE A 313 -2.82 8.85 -3.54
C ILE A 313 -4.12 9.02 -2.76
N MET A 314 -4.92 7.95 -2.58
CA MET A 314 -6.17 8.00 -1.81
C MET A 314 -5.95 8.51 -0.38
N LEU A 315 -5.00 7.92 0.35
CA LEU A 315 -4.74 8.31 1.74
C LEU A 315 -4.06 9.67 1.84
N ALA A 316 -3.15 10.00 0.91
CA ALA A 316 -2.52 11.32 0.88
C ALA A 316 -3.54 12.43 0.60
N ALA A 317 -4.45 12.23 -0.35
CA ALA A 317 -5.52 13.18 -0.68
C ALA A 317 -6.46 13.43 0.51
N ILE A 318 -6.88 12.37 1.21
CA ILE A 318 -7.71 12.48 2.42
C ILE A 318 -6.96 13.28 3.50
N GLU A 319 -5.70 12.96 3.78
CA GLU A 319 -4.91 13.72 4.78
C GLU A 319 -4.77 15.19 4.39
N LEU A 320 -4.46 15.50 3.13
CA LEU A 320 -4.31 16.87 2.66
C LEU A 320 -5.62 17.67 2.75
N GLY A 321 -6.77 17.09 2.38
CA GLY A 321 -8.08 17.75 2.54
C GLY A 321 -8.59 17.82 3.99
N LEU A 322 -8.16 16.88 4.85
CA LEU A 322 -8.41 16.97 6.29
C LEU A 322 -7.55 18.05 6.97
N ARG A 323 -6.31 18.22 6.53
CA ARG A 323 -5.34 19.23 6.99
C ARG A 323 -5.69 20.63 6.51
N TRP A 324 -5.89 20.81 5.21
CA TRP A 324 -6.22 22.08 4.58
C TRP A 324 -7.73 22.30 4.60
N ARG A 325 -8.23 22.90 5.69
CA ARG A 325 -9.66 23.09 5.97
C ARG A 325 -10.37 24.15 5.07
N THR A 326 -9.76 24.53 3.94
CA THR A 326 -10.21 25.58 3.01
C THR A 326 -11.00 24.99 1.83
N PRO A 327 -11.77 25.80 1.07
CA PRO A 327 -12.44 25.34 -0.15
C PRO A 327 -11.45 24.77 -1.19
N LEU A 328 -10.30 25.42 -1.39
CA LEU A 328 -9.24 24.93 -2.28
C LEU A 328 -8.66 23.59 -1.80
N GLY A 329 -8.49 23.39 -0.49
CA GLY A 329 -8.04 22.11 0.08
C GLY A 329 -9.02 20.96 -0.17
N VAL A 330 -10.33 21.25 -0.12
CA VAL A 330 -11.39 20.28 -0.48
C VAL A 330 -11.39 19.96 -1.97
N ILE A 331 -11.23 20.98 -2.83
CA ILE A 331 -11.18 20.80 -4.29
C ILE A 331 -9.92 20.00 -4.68
N ALA A 332 -8.75 20.36 -4.17
CA ALA A 332 -7.49 19.66 -4.45
C ALA A 332 -7.53 18.19 -3.99
N ALA A 333 -8.10 17.91 -2.81
CA ALA A 333 -8.33 16.54 -2.37
C ALA A 333 -9.33 15.79 -3.29
N GLY A 334 -10.40 16.46 -3.75
CA GLY A 334 -11.34 15.89 -4.73
C GLY A 334 -10.68 15.55 -6.08
N VAL A 335 -9.81 16.42 -6.60
CA VAL A 335 -9.03 16.17 -7.82
C VAL A 335 -8.09 14.97 -7.61
N LEU A 336 -7.33 14.93 -6.51
CA LEU A 336 -6.41 13.82 -6.21
C LEU A 336 -7.14 12.48 -5.98
N LEU A 337 -8.33 12.48 -5.38
CA LEU A 337 -9.16 11.29 -5.25
C LEU A 337 -9.74 10.84 -6.59
N SER A 338 -10.11 11.78 -7.46
CA SER A 338 -10.54 11.48 -8.84
C SER A 338 -9.39 10.90 -9.68
N ILE A 339 -8.17 11.44 -9.50
CA ILE A 339 -6.91 10.89 -10.04
C ILE A 339 -6.67 9.45 -9.55
N GLY A 340 -6.90 9.16 -8.26
CA GLY A 340 -6.81 7.81 -7.71
C GLY A 340 -7.80 6.83 -8.36
N GLY A 341 -9.05 7.27 -8.57
CA GLY A 341 -10.06 6.52 -9.32
C GLY A 341 -9.72 6.34 -10.81
N ALA A 342 -9.13 7.36 -11.44
CA ALA A 342 -8.64 7.34 -12.82
C ALA A 342 -7.39 6.47 -13.03
N ILE A 343 -6.80 5.95 -11.94
CA ILE A 343 -5.79 4.87 -11.97
C ILE A 343 -6.48 3.52 -11.74
N LYS A 344 -7.37 3.41 -10.74
CA LYS A 344 -8.19 2.20 -10.51
C LYS A 344 -9.57 2.54 -9.92
N PRO A 345 -10.70 2.10 -10.52
CA PRO A 345 -12.05 2.57 -10.19
C PRO A 345 -12.49 2.51 -8.72
N PRO A 346 -12.06 1.54 -7.88
CA PRO A 346 -12.35 1.54 -6.44
C PRO A 346 -11.94 2.84 -5.72
N GLY A 347 -10.99 3.60 -6.25
CA GLY A 347 -10.57 4.90 -5.69
C GLY A 347 -11.69 5.94 -5.62
N PHE A 348 -12.68 5.90 -6.53
CA PHE A 348 -13.79 6.85 -6.50
C PHE A 348 -14.67 6.70 -5.24
N VAL A 349 -14.70 5.54 -4.60
CA VAL A 349 -15.44 5.30 -3.33
C VAL A 349 -14.96 6.26 -2.23
N ALA A 350 -13.67 6.62 -2.23
CA ALA A 350 -13.10 7.53 -1.23
C ALA A 350 -13.61 8.97 -1.34
N LEU A 351 -14.11 9.42 -2.49
CA LEU A 351 -14.77 10.74 -2.63
C LEU A 351 -15.99 10.84 -1.71
N GLY A 352 -16.79 9.78 -1.60
CA GLY A 352 -17.96 9.74 -0.74
C GLY A 352 -17.58 9.90 0.74
N PHE A 353 -16.66 9.07 1.23
CA PHE A 353 -16.22 9.09 2.63
C PHE A 353 -15.41 10.35 3.00
N PHE A 354 -14.62 10.90 2.08
CA PHE A 354 -14.03 12.23 2.23
C PHE A 354 -15.10 13.33 2.31
N GLY A 355 -16.11 13.26 1.44
CA GLY A 355 -17.28 14.14 1.46
C GLY A 355 -18.02 14.11 2.80
N ILE A 356 -18.12 12.95 3.47
CA ILE A 356 -18.72 12.87 4.81
C ILE A 356 -17.94 13.71 5.84
N TYR A 357 -16.60 13.67 5.86
CA TYR A 357 -15.82 14.53 6.77
C TYR A 357 -16.08 16.02 6.50
N VAL A 358 -16.14 16.43 5.23
CA VAL A 358 -16.37 17.84 4.85
C VAL A 358 -17.81 18.27 5.17
N ALA A 359 -18.80 17.42 4.94
CA ALA A 359 -20.21 17.69 5.25
C ALA A 359 -20.46 17.80 6.77
N ARG A 360 -19.89 16.89 7.58
CA ARG A 360 -19.92 16.98 9.05
C ARG A 360 -19.22 18.25 9.54
N ARG A 361 -18.04 18.58 8.99
CA ARG A 361 -17.28 19.82 9.28
C ARG A 361 -18.06 21.11 8.94
N ARG A 362 -19.01 21.07 8.00
CA ARG A 362 -19.87 22.22 7.62
C ARG A 362 -21.15 22.37 8.45
N GLY A 363 -21.47 21.43 9.33
CA GLY A 363 -22.66 21.48 10.18
C GLY A 363 -23.51 20.20 10.21
N GLY A 364 -23.20 19.19 9.38
CA GLY A 364 -23.86 17.88 9.44
C GLY A 364 -25.35 17.86 9.09
N ARG A 365 -25.85 18.85 8.35
CA ARG A 365 -27.24 18.92 7.85
C ARG A 365 -27.34 18.29 6.46
N MET A 366 -28.55 17.90 6.03
CA MET A 366 -28.79 17.33 4.68
C MET A 366 -28.31 18.27 3.56
N ARG A 367 -28.54 19.59 3.69
CA ARG A 367 -28.04 20.59 2.72
C ARG A 367 -26.50 20.60 2.62
N ASP A 368 -25.81 20.34 3.73
CA ASP A 368 -24.35 20.37 3.79
C ASP A 368 -23.78 19.10 3.11
N LEU A 369 -24.46 17.96 3.27
CA LEU A 369 -24.19 16.72 2.54
C LEU A 369 -24.41 16.88 1.04
N VAL A 370 -25.58 17.38 0.63
CA VAL A 370 -25.92 17.60 -0.80
C VAL A 370 -24.97 18.61 -1.44
N GLY A 371 -24.68 19.73 -0.78
CA GLY A 371 -23.75 20.74 -1.31
C GLY A 371 -22.29 20.27 -1.41
N VAL A 372 -21.85 19.35 -0.54
CA VAL A 372 -20.53 18.71 -0.67
C VAL A 372 -20.53 17.62 -1.73
N ALA A 373 -21.58 16.82 -1.84
CA ALA A 373 -21.73 15.80 -2.87
C ALA A 373 -21.78 16.44 -4.27
N ALA A 374 -22.50 17.54 -4.45
CA ALA A 374 -22.53 18.31 -5.68
C ALA A 374 -21.15 18.89 -6.03
N LEU A 375 -20.45 19.51 -5.06
CA LEU A 375 -19.10 20.04 -5.26
C LEU A 375 -18.11 18.95 -5.69
N LEU A 376 -18.06 17.82 -4.97
CA LEU A 376 -17.15 16.72 -5.29
C LEU A 376 -17.56 15.98 -6.58
N GLY A 377 -18.85 15.94 -6.91
CA GLY A 377 -19.37 15.43 -8.18
C GLY A 377 -18.93 16.30 -9.37
N VAL A 378 -19.03 17.64 -9.26
CA VAL A 378 -18.53 18.56 -10.28
C VAL A 378 -17.01 18.45 -10.41
N VAL A 379 -16.26 18.38 -9.30
CA VAL A 379 -14.79 18.17 -9.35
C VAL A 379 -14.44 16.84 -10.02
N LEU A 380 -15.15 15.75 -9.72
CA LEU A 380 -14.98 14.46 -10.38
C LEU A 380 -15.25 14.54 -11.88
N LEU A 381 -16.39 15.11 -12.29
CA LEU A 381 -16.77 15.25 -13.69
C LEU A 381 -15.75 16.10 -14.46
N VAL A 382 -15.36 17.27 -13.94
CA VAL A 382 -14.36 18.14 -14.58
C VAL A 382 -13.01 17.43 -14.68
N THR A 383 -12.55 16.75 -13.63
CA THR A 383 -11.27 16.02 -13.64
C THR A 383 -11.29 14.88 -14.67
N MET A 384 -12.36 14.08 -14.70
CA MET A 384 -12.48 12.96 -15.63
C MET A 384 -12.69 13.41 -17.08
N THR A 385 -13.40 14.52 -17.32
CA THR A 385 -13.52 15.11 -18.65
C THR A 385 -12.16 15.62 -19.15
N ILE A 386 -11.39 16.33 -18.31
CA ILE A 386 -10.04 16.78 -18.67
C ILE A 386 -9.15 15.59 -19.02
N ILE A 387 -9.10 14.54 -18.19
CA ILE A 387 -8.31 13.33 -18.44
C ILE A 387 -8.80 12.61 -19.72
N THR A 388 -10.11 12.46 -19.91
CA THR A 388 -10.67 11.77 -21.09
C THR A 388 -10.33 12.51 -22.39
N VAL A 389 -10.54 13.83 -22.43
CA VAL A 389 -10.27 14.66 -23.62
C VAL A 389 -8.77 14.72 -23.90
N SER A 390 -7.93 14.95 -22.88
CA SER A 390 -6.47 15.03 -23.07
C SER A 390 -5.79 13.68 -23.35
N SER A 391 -6.46 12.55 -23.09
CA SER A 391 -5.98 11.22 -23.49
C SER A 391 -6.10 10.95 -25.00
N GLY A 392 -7.03 11.62 -25.70
CA GLY A 392 -7.38 11.33 -27.09
C GLY A 392 -8.13 10.01 -27.34
N TRP A 393 -8.28 9.14 -26.34
CA TRP A 393 -8.85 7.79 -26.50
C TRP A 393 -10.38 7.69 -26.30
N GLY A 394 -11.02 8.80 -25.93
CA GLY A 394 -12.46 8.85 -25.69
C GLY A 394 -12.92 8.02 -24.48
N LEU A 395 -14.20 7.66 -24.47
CA LEU A 395 -14.87 7.03 -23.33
C LEU A 395 -14.65 5.50 -23.21
N GLY A 396 -13.81 4.88 -24.05
CA GLY A 396 -13.59 3.43 -24.07
C GLY A 396 -13.16 2.83 -22.73
N TRP A 397 -12.54 3.63 -21.84
CA TRP A 397 -12.23 3.23 -20.47
C TRP A 397 -13.45 2.77 -19.67
N ILE A 398 -14.65 3.31 -19.95
CA ILE A 398 -15.91 2.91 -19.31
C ILE A 398 -16.28 1.49 -19.72
N GLU A 399 -16.15 1.15 -21.00
CA GLU A 399 -16.49 -0.18 -21.54
C GLU A 399 -15.57 -1.26 -20.96
N THR A 400 -14.30 -0.92 -20.72
CA THR A 400 -13.34 -1.86 -20.10
C THR A 400 -13.63 -2.21 -18.64
N TYR A 401 -14.59 -1.53 -17.98
CA TYR A 401 -15.05 -1.93 -16.65
C TYR A 401 -15.79 -3.28 -16.65
N ASP A 402 -16.18 -3.79 -17.83
CA ASP A 402 -16.69 -5.16 -17.96
C ASP A 402 -15.57 -6.23 -18.02
N VAL A 403 -14.32 -5.86 -18.30
CA VAL A 403 -13.21 -6.84 -18.41
C VAL A 403 -13.07 -7.72 -17.15
N PRO A 404 -13.13 -7.20 -15.90
CA PRO A 404 -13.18 -8.04 -14.70
C PRO A 404 -14.36 -9.02 -14.65
N ASN A 405 -15.52 -8.71 -15.24
CA ASN A 405 -16.65 -9.64 -15.27
C ASN A 405 -16.40 -10.85 -16.17
N ARG A 406 -15.51 -10.74 -17.17
CA ARG A 406 -15.15 -11.81 -18.10
C ARG A 406 -14.20 -12.85 -17.49
N ILE A 407 -13.40 -12.44 -16.50
CA ILE A 407 -12.44 -13.31 -15.80
C ILE A 407 -13.18 -14.31 -14.90
N LYS A 408 -12.75 -15.58 -14.95
CA LYS A 408 -13.29 -16.67 -14.13
C LYS A 408 -12.26 -17.09 -13.08
N THR A 409 -12.41 -16.59 -11.84
CA THR A 409 -11.51 -16.91 -10.72
C THR A 409 -12.27 -17.62 -9.59
N TRP A 410 -11.75 -18.77 -9.16
CA TRP A 410 -12.31 -19.53 -8.03
C TRP A 410 -12.16 -18.84 -6.67
N LEU A 411 -11.21 -17.91 -6.54
CA LEU A 411 -11.00 -17.14 -5.31
C LEU A 411 -12.09 -16.09 -5.07
N ALA A 412 -12.83 -15.68 -6.11
CA ALA A 412 -13.93 -14.71 -6.00
C ALA A 412 -15.27 -15.40 -5.70
N PRO A 413 -15.88 -15.22 -4.51
CA PRO A 413 -17.11 -15.91 -4.11
C PRO A 413 -18.25 -15.84 -5.13
N MET A 414 -18.55 -14.67 -5.70
CA MET A 414 -19.66 -14.54 -6.66
C MET A 414 -19.40 -15.35 -7.94
N THR A 415 -18.16 -15.35 -8.43
CA THR A 415 -17.76 -16.14 -9.60
C THR A 415 -17.75 -17.64 -9.29
N ALA A 416 -17.27 -18.05 -8.11
CA ALA A 416 -17.34 -19.43 -7.66
C ALA A 416 -18.79 -19.95 -7.55
N PHE A 417 -19.71 -19.17 -6.96
CA PHE A 417 -21.13 -19.51 -6.92
C PHE A 417 -21.76 -19.61 -8.32
N GLY A 418 -21.43 -18.67 -9.23
CA GLY A 418 -21.92 -18.70 -10.60
C GLY A 418 -21.41 -19.91 -11.41
N MET A 419 -20.15 -20.29 -11.20
CA MET A 419 -19.56 -21.51 -11.80
C MET A 419 -20.18 -22.79 -11.22
N THR A 420 -20.39 -22.88 -9.90
CA THR A 420 -21.07 -24.01 -9.26
C THR A 420 -22.52 -24.13 -9.73
N GLY A 421 -23.26 -23.03 -9.84
CA GLY A 421 -24.64 -23.02 -10.37
C GLY A 421 -24.72 -23.49 -11.82
N GLY A 422 -23.77 -23.05 -12.67
CA GLY A 422 -23.64 -23.55 -14.04
C GLY A 422 -23.31 -25.04 -14.11
N GLY A 423 -22.39 -25.51 -13.25
CA GLY A 423 -22.03 -26.93 -13.13
C GLY A 423 -23.20 -27.81 -12.70
N LEU A 424 -23.98 -27.37 -11.70
CA LEU A 424 -25.20 -28.05 -11.26
C LEU A 424 -26.28 -28.09 -12.36
N GLY A 425 -26.44 -27.00 -13.13
CA GLY A 425 -27.34 -26.99 -14.30
C GLY A 425 -26.99 -28.05 -15.34
N MET A 426 -25.70 -28.25 -15.61
CA MET A 426 -25.24 -29.31 -16.51
C MET A 426 -25.41 -30.72 -15.90
N LEU A 427 -25.06 -30.88 -14.62
CA LEU A 427 -25.19 -32.17 -13.90
C LEU A 427 -26.64 -32.66 -13.80
N LEU A 428 -27.60 -31.74 -13.65
CA LEU A 428 -29.04 -32.04 -13.55
C LEU A 428 -29.74 -32.12 -14.92
N GLY A 429 -29.01 -32.07 -16.04
CA GLY A 429 -29.57 -32.12 -17.39
C GLY A 429 -30.35 -30.86 -17.82
N LEU A 430 -30.29 -29.77 -17.04
CA LEU A 430 -30.99 -28.51 -17.29
C LEU A 430 -30.29 -27.63 -18.35
N GLY A 431 -29.04 -27.94 -18.70
CA GLY A 431 -28.23 -27.22 -19.69
C GLY A 431 -27.16 -26.31 -19.09
N ASN A 432 -26.32 -25.73 -19.96
CA ASN A 432 -25.18 -24.91 -19.55
C ASN A 432 -25.56 -23.45 -19.26
N HIS A 433 -26.06 -23.21 -18.05
CA HIS A 433 -26.46 -21.86 -17.58
C HIS A 433 -25.31 -21.03 -16.98
N THR A 434 -24.05 -21.43 -17.18
CA THR A 434 -22.89 -20.85 -16.47
C THR A 434 -22.77 -19.33 -16.65
N ASN A 435 -22.99 -18.81 -17.87
CA ASN A 435 -22.87 -17.37 -18.11
C ASN A 435 -24.01 -16.59 -17.43
N SER A 436 -25.26 -17.09 -17.49
CA SER A 436 -26.42 -16.50 -16.81
C SER A 436 -26.23 -16.48 -15.29
N MET A 437 -25.75 -17.59 -14.72
CA MET A 437 -25.48 -17.70 -13.29
C MET A 437 -24.35 -16.76 -12.84
N LEU A 438 -23.31 -16.58 -13.65
CA LEU A 438 -22.25 -15.59 -13.40
C LEU A 438 -22.76 -14.14 -13.44
N VAL A 439 -23.67 -13.80 -14.37
CA VAL A 439 -24.28 -12.45 -14.41
C VAL A 439 -25.13 -12.22 -13.16
N ILE A 440 -26.01 -13.16 -12.81
CA ILE A 440 -26.90 -13.08 -11.65
C ILE A 440 -26.09 -12.92 -10.35
N THR A 441 -25.09 -13.77 -10.10
CA THR A 441 -24.30 -13.69 -8.87
C THR A 441 -23.46 -12.42 -8.78
N LYS A 442 -22.92 -11.92 -9.90
CA LYS A 442 -22.17 -10.65 -9.94
C LYS A 442 -23.09 -9.45 -9.67
N ILE A 443 -24.30 -9.43 -10.22
CA ILE A 443 -25.32 -8.40 -9.91
C ILE A 443 -25.65 -8.40 -8.41
N PHE A 444 -25.87 -9.57 -7.79
CA PHE A 444 -26.07 -9.65 -6.34
C PHE A 444 -24.86 -9.14 -5.54
N GLY A 445 -23.64 -9.47 -5.95
CA GLY A 445 -22.42 -8.96 -5.33
C GLY A 445 -22.27 -7.44 -5.39
N TYR A 446 -22.57 -6.84 -6.54
CA TYR A 446 -22.62 -5.38 -6.69
C TYR A 446 -23.75 -4.75 -5.87
N ALA A 447 -24.93 -5.36 -5.80
CA ALA A 447 -26.06 -4.88 -4.99
C ALA A 447 -25.75 -4.90 -3.49
N ILE A 448 -25.12 -5.98 -2.99
CA ILE A 448 -24.61 -6.07 -1.61
C ILE A 448 -23.58 -4.96 -1.35
N THR A 449 -22.62 -4.78 -2.25
CA THR A 449 -21.58 -3.75 -2.13
C THR A 449 -22.17 -2.34 -2.10
N GLY A 450 -23.14 -2.04 -2.97
CA GLY A 450 -23.84 -0.76 -3.02
C GLY A 450 -24.67 -0.49 -1.76
N GLY A 451 -25.45 -1.48 -1.31
CA GLY A 451 -26.23 -1.38 -0.07
C GLY A 451 -25.36 -1.18 1.18
N VAL A 452 -24.23 -1.89 1.27
CA VAL A 452 -23.22 -1.70 2.32
C VAL A 452 -22.58 -0.31 2.23
N CYS A 453 -22.19 0.15 1.03
CA CYS A 453 -21.65 1.49 0.81
C CYS A 453 -22.62 2.60 1.28
N LEU A 454 -23.86 2.58 0.81
CA LEU A 454 -24.88 3.58 1.17
C LEU A 454 -25.19 3.58 2.67
N ARG A 455 -25.35 2.38 3.27
CA ARG A 455 -25.54 2.23 4.72
C ARG A 455 -24.36 2.78 5.52
N LEU A 456 -23.14 2.52 5.07
CA LEU A 456 -21.92 2.98 5.74
C LEU A 456 -21.67 4.48 5.57
N LEU A 457 -21.96 5.07 4.40
CA LEU A 457 -21.97 6.52 4.21
C LEU A 457 -22.97 7.19 5.15
N TRP A 458 -24.20 6.66 5.26
CA TRP A 458 -25.22 7.19 6.17
C TRP A 458 -24.84 7.06 7.65
N LEU A 459 -24.30 5.91 8.08
CA LEU A 459 -23.81 5.73 9.45
C LEU A 459 -22.61 6.64 9.75
N SER A 460 -21.72 6.86 8.79
CA SER A 460 -20.57 7.77 8.90
C SER A 460 -21.04 9.22 9.04
N PHE A 461 -22.05 9.61 8.27
CA PHE A 461 -22.69 10.92 8.32
C PHE A 461 -23.37 11.18 9.65
N LYS A 462 -24.08 10.18 10.17
CA LYS A 462 -24.72 10.20 11.51
C LYS A 462 -23.74 9.99 12.67
N GLY A 463 -22.42 9.99 12.42
CA GLY A 463 -21.40 9.87 13.47
C GLY A 463 -21.33 8.53 14.18
N ARG A 464 -21.96 7.47 13.65
CA ARG A 464 -22.02 6.13 14.27
C ARG A 464 -20.85 5.23 13.91
N ILE A 465 -20.07 5.59 12.90
CA ILE A 465 -18.81 4.95 12.50
C ILE A 465 -17.87 6.05 11.98
N GLU A 466 -16.55 5.79 12.00
CA GLU A 466 -15.55 6.68 11.42
C GLU A 466 -15.47 6.47 9.89
N PRO A 467 -15.48 7.53 9.04
CA PRO A 467 -15.54 7.36 7.58
C PRO A 467 -14.37 6.58 6.98
N LEU A 468 -13.16 6.61 7.57
CA LEU A 468 -12.03 5.76 7.14
C LEU A 468 -12.23 4.27 7.46
N ALA A 469 -12.89 3.94 8.58
CA ALA A 469 -13.26 2.56 8.89
C ALA A 469 -14.33 2.04 7.91
N ALA A 470 -15.33 2.90 7.66
CA ALA A 470 -16.40 2.65 6.72
C ALA A 470 -15.87 2.44 5.28
N LEU A 471 -14.95 3.29 4.82
CA LEU A 471 -14.24 3.14 3.54
C LEU A 471 -13.55 1.77 3.42
N GLY A 472 -12.80 1.35 4.45
CA GLY A 472 -12.14 0.04 4.46
C GLY A 472 -13.14 -1.13 4.38
N ILE A 473 -14.25 -1.06 5.10
CA ILE A 473 -15.30 -2.09 5.02
C ILE A 473 -15.97 -2.10 3.65
N THR A 474 -16.28 -0.94 3.06
CA THR A 474 -16.86 -0.86 1.71
C THR A 474 -15.91 -1.41 0.64
N LEU A 475 -14.62 -1.06 0.69
CA LEU A 475 -13.62 -1.58 -0.25
C LEU A 475 -13.35 -3.08 -0.04
N GLY A 476 -13.35 -3.57 1.20
CA GLY A 476 -13.30 -5.00 1.49
C GLY A 476 -14.54 -5.75 0.99
N THR A 477 -15.72 -5.14 1.10
CA THR A 477 -16.96 -5.68 0.52
C THR A 477 -16.84 -5.75 -1.00
N LEU A 478 -16.38 -4.69 -1.66
CA LEU A 478 -16.15 -4.67 -3.11
C LEU A 478 -15.12 -5.72 -3.56
N ALA A 479 -14.09 -5.99 -2.77
CA ALA A 479 -13.11 -7.05 -3.06
C ALA A 479 -13.71 -8.47 -2.92
N VAL A 480 -14.50 -8.72 -1.88
CA VAL A 480 -15.07 -10.05 -1.57
C VAL A 480 -16.33 -10.38 -2.38
N PHE A 481 -17.14 -9.37 -2.70
CA PHE A 481 -18.38 -9.51 -3.48
C PHE A 481 -18.22 -9.05 -4.94
N GLY A 482 -17.01 -8.64 -5.35
CA GLY A 482 -16.69 -8.35 -6.74
C GLY A 482 -16.60 -9.60 -7.63
N PRO A 483 -16.45 -9.41 -8.96
CA PRO A 483 -16.33 -10.52 -9.91
C PRO A 483 -14.99 -11.26 -9.81
N VAL A 484 -13.97 -10.62 -9.24
CA VAL A 484 -12.58 -11.08 -9.16
C VAL A 484 -12.01 -10.68 -7.81
N LEU A 485 -11.26 -11.57 -7.17
CA LEU A 485 -10.55 -11.34 -5.92
C LEU A 485 -9.10 -11.79 -6.07
N HIS A 486 -8.16 -10.89 -5.76
CA HIS A 486 -6.73 -11.17 -5.73
C HIS A 486 -6.15 -10.88 -4.32
N PRO A 487 -5.03 -11.52 -3.92
CA PRO A 487 -4.42 -11.36 -2.59
C PRO A 487 -4.24 -9.90 -2.15
N TRP A 488 -3.82 -9.05 -3.06
CA TRP A 488 -3.47 -7.65 -2.81
C TRP A 488 -4.70 -6.73 -2.68
N TYR A 489 -5.89 -7.15 -3.10
CA TYR A 489 -7.14 -6.42 -2.84
C TYR A 489 -7.45 -6.35 -1.33
N LEU A 490 -6.89 -7.28 -0.53
CA LEU A 490 -6.95 -7.24 0.93
C LEU A 490 -6.40 -5.94 1.51
N LEU A 491 -5.45 -5.27 0.82
CA LEU A 491 -4.90 -3.98 1.24
C LEU A 491 -5.94 -2.85 1.19
N TRP A 492 -6.92 -2.92 0.28
CA TRP A 492 -8.00 -1.92 0.20
C TRP A 492 -8.86 -1.90 1.46
N MET A 493 -9.00 -3.06 2.11
CA MET A 493 -9.70 -3.22 3.39
C MET A 493 -8.77 -2.94 4.58
N VAL A 494 -7.62 -3.63 4.62
CA VAL A 494 -6.75 -3.67 5.80
C VAL A 494 -6.05 -2.33 6.02
N VAL A 495 -5.65 -1.59 4.98
CA VAL A 495 -4.92 -0.33 5.20
C VAL A 495 -5.83 0.74 5.83
N PRO A 496 -7.03 1.08 5.32
CA PRO A 496 -7.91 2.05 5.98
C PRO A 496 -8.35 1.60 7.38
N LEU A 497 -8.66 0.31 7.60
CA LEU A 497 -9.00 -0.18 8.94
C LEU A 497 -7.81 -0.16 9.91
N SER A 498 -6.59 -0.44 9.45
CA SER A 498 -5.40 -0.44 10.31
C SER A 498 -5.11 0.90 10.98
N LEU A 499 -5.58 1.99 10.38
CA LEU A 499 -5.46 3.37 10.86
C LEU A 499 -6.74 3.91 11.52
N SER A 500 -7.88 3.20 11.45
CA SER A 500 -9.16 3.68 11.97
C SER A 500 -9.81 2.80 13.06
N THR A 501 -9.21 1.67 13.44
CA THR A 501 -9.71 0.86 14.56
C THR A 501 -8.59 0.31 15.47
N ASN A 502 -8.87 0.31 16.77
CA ASN A 502 -8.05 -0.32 17.80
C ASN A 502 -8.57 -1.71 18.23
N ASP A 503 -9.64 -2.23 17.60
CA ASP A 503 -10.23 -3.52 17.97
C ASP A 503 -9.21 -4.68 17.86
N HIS A 504 -9.04 -5.38 18.98
CA HIS A 504 -8.20 -6.57 19.09
C HIS A 504 -8.65 -7.68 18.13
N ARG A 505 -9.96 -7.88 17.94
CA ARG A 505 -10.50 -8.94 17.08
C ARG A 505 -10.17 -8.67 15.62
N PHE A 506 -10.41 -7.45 15.13
CA PHE A 506 -9.93 -7.02 13.82
C PHE A 506 -8.42 -7.20 13.67
N ARG A 507 -7.60 -6.71 14.63
CA ARG A 507 -6.13 -6.78 14.50
C ARG A 507 -5.60 -8.21 14.48
N LEU A 508 -6.18 -9.11 15.26
CA LEU A 508 -5.83 -10.54 15.25
C LEU A 508 -6.32 -11.24 13.97
N GLY A 509 -7.55 -10.97 13.53
CA GLY A 509 -8.12 -11.53 12.30
C GLY A 509 -7.36 -11.07 11.06
N ALA A 510 -7.06 -9.78 10.94
CA ALA A 510 -6.24 -9.22 9.87
C ALA A 510 -4.83 -9.81 9.88
N ALA A 511 -4.21 -10.00 11.06
CA ALA A 511 -2.91 -10.65 11.16
C ALA A 511 -2.93 -12.10 10.67
N ALA A 512 -3.94 -12.89 11.06
CA ALA A 512 -4.10 -14.27 10.60
C ALA A 512 -4.38 -14.34 9.09
N ILE A 513 -5.34 -13.57 8.58
CA ILE A 513 -5.72 -13.57 7.16
C ILE A 513 -4.56 -13.10 6.28
N CYS A 514 -3.84 -12.04 6.63
CA CYS A 514 -2.68 -11.60 5.85
C CYS A 514 -1.56 -12.65 5.88
N SER A 515 -1.33 -13.35 7.01
CA SER A 515 -0.33 -14.42 7.10
C SER A 515 -0.68 -15.60 6.19
N ILE A 516 -1.95 -15.99 6.13
CA ILE A 516 -2.43 -17.09 5.28
C ILE A 516 -2.36 -16.67 3.80
N VAL A 517 -2.96 -15.53 3.44
CA VAL A 517 -3.05 -15.07 2.05
C VAL A 517 -1.68 -14.80 1.44
N ALA A 518 -0.70 -14.31 2.23
CA ALA A 518 0.69 -14.13 1.81
C ALA A 518 1.43 -15.46 1.54
N LEU A 519 0.84 -16.60 1.89
CA LEU A 519 1.37 -17.96 1.67
C LEU A 519 0.46 -18.82 0.78
N VAL A 520 -0.57 -18.23 0.13
CA VAL A 520 -1.46 -18.96 -0.79
C VAL A 520 -0.99 -18.91 -2.25
N VAL A 521 -0.35 -17.82 -2.69
CA VAL A 521 0.07 -17.64 -4.09
C VAL A 521 1.55 -18.00 -4.28
N PRO A 522 1.88 -18.92 -5.23
CA PRO A 522 3.26 -19.23 -5.55
C PRO A 522 4.04 -18.03 -6.14
N PRO A 523 5.37 -17.98 -5.95
CA PRO A 523 6.22 -16.85 -6.36
C PRO A 523 6.26 -16.60 -7.88
N THR A 524 5.90 -17.57 -8.73
CA THR A 524 6.02 -17.49 -10.19
C THR A 524 5.03 -16.56 -10.88
N GLY A 525 3.91 -16.22 -10.24
CA GLY A 525 2.82 -15.46 -10.88
C GLY A 525 2.22 -16.11 -12.13
N ALA A 526 2.45 -17.41 -12.34
CA ALA A 526 2.10 -18.15 -13.55
C ALA A 526 1.77 -19.62 -13.25
N ALA A 527 1.03 -20.27 -14.16
CA ALA A 527 0.57 -21.64 -13.99
C ALA A 527 1.72 -22.68 -13.98
N PHE A 528 1.48 -23.79 -13.29
CA PHE A 528 2.39 -24.93 -13.17
C PHE A 528 1.96 -26.12 -14.05
N LEU A 529 1.43 -25.84 -15.23
CA LEU A 529 1.12 -26.86 -16.23
C LEU A 529 2.37 -27.73 -16.47
N LEU A 530 2.20 -29.05 -16.43
CA LEU A 530 3.27 -30.07 -16.53
C LEU A 530 4.38 -30.03 -15.44
N ARG A 531 4.32 -29.10 -14.46
CA ARG A 531 5.34 -28.94 -13.40
C ARG A 531 4.78 -28.76 -11.98
N ALA A 532 3.50 -29.08 -11.75
CA ALA A 532 2.81 -28.91 -10.47
C ALA A 532 3.51 -29.61 -9.28
N TYR A 533 4.20 -30.73 -9.53
CA TYR A 533 5.00 -31.46 -8.53
C TYR A 533 6.12 -30.62 -7.88
N GLN A 534 6.58 -29.55 -8.53
CA GLN A 534 7.64 -28.69 -7.98
C GLN A 534 7.18 -27.93 -6.73
N ILE A 535 5.87 -27.61 -6.62
CA ILE A 535 5.32 -26.87 -5.48
C ILE A 535 5.41 -27.69 -4.18
N PRO A 536 4.84 -28.91 -4.05
CA PRO A 536 4.90 -29.66 -2.79
C PRO A 536 6.33 -30.00 -2.38
N PHE A 537 7.23 -30.38 -3.29
CA PHE A 537 8.64 -30.63 -2.94
C PHE A 537 9.33 -29.37 -2.40
N ALA A 538 9.13 -28.22 -3.06
CA ALA A 538 9.70 -26.96 -2.61
C ALA A 538 9.13 -26.53 -1.23
N VAL A 539 7.82 -26.66 -1.03
CA VAL A 539 7.16 -26.34 0.25
C VAL A 539 7.64 -27.27 1.37
N ILE A 540 7.75 -28.58 1.13
CA ILE A 540 8.26 -29.55 2.12
C ILE A 540 9.71 -29.22 2.52
N ALA A 541 10.59 -28.99 1.54
CA ALA A 541 11.98 -28.60 1.81
C ALA A 541 12.06 -27.28 2.60
N SER A 542 11.20 -26.31 2.26
CA SER A 542 11.10 -25.02 2.96
C SER A 542 10.63 -25.19 4.40
N LEU A 543 9.62 -26.01 4.66
CA LEU A 543 9.09 -26.27 6.00
C LEU A 543 10.12 -26.96 6.90
N ILE A 544 10.91 -27.89 6.35
CA ILE A 544 12.01 -28.55 7.08
C ILE A 544 13.08 -27.51 7.47
N ALA A 545 13.60 -26.74 6.50
CA ALA A 545 14.60 -25.71 6.75
C ALA A 545 14.09 -24.63 7.73
N PHE A 546 12.85 -24.18 7.54
CA PHE A 546 12.18 -23.21 8.40
C PHE A 546 11.97 -23.74 9.82
N GLY A 547 11.66 -25.03 9.99
CA GLY A 547 11.57 -25.69 11.30
C GLY A 547 12.89 -25.64 12.09
N VAL A 548 14.02 -25.90 11.42
CA VAL A 548 15.36 -25.76 12.02
C VAL A 548 15.64 -24.30 12.41
N LEU A 549 15.30 -23.34 11.54
CA LEU A 549 15.45 -21.91 11.86
C LEU A 549 14.59 -21.47 13.05
N LEU A 550 13.34 -21.93 13.16
CA LEU A 550 12.48 -21.67 14.31
C LEU A 550 13.05 -22.26 15.60
N TRP A 551 13.61 -23.47 15.55
CA TRP A 551 14.29 -24.08 16.68
C TRP A 551 15.51 -23.25 17.13
N LEU A 552 16.34 -22.79 16.19
CA LEU A 552 17.48 -21.92 16.47
C LEU A 552 17.09 -20.55 17.04
N MET A 553 15.90 -20.03 16.74
CA MET A 553 15.36 -18.77 17.28
C MET A 553 14.63 -18.92 18.62
N ARG A 554 14.37 -20.16 19.08
CA ARG A 554 13.59 -20.44 20.31
C ARG A 554 14.19 -19.71 21.53
N GLY A 555 13.34 -18.96 22.23
CA GLY A 555 13.72 -18.17 23.42
C GLY A 555 14.44 -16.84 23.15
N LYS A 556 14.83 -16.55 21.90
CA LYS A 556 15.57 -15.33 21.53
C LYS A 556 14.67 -14.21 20.98
N VAL A 557 13.41 -14.52 20.66
CA VAL A 557 12.41 -13.66 19.99
C VAL A 557 11.08 -13.67 20.76
N PRO A 558 10.16 -12.70 20.53
CA PRO A 558 8.87 -12.66 21.22
C PRO A 558 8.04 -13.93 20.98
N PRO A 559 7.40 -14.53 22.00
CA PRO A 559 6.59 -15.73 21.82
C PRO A 559 5.33 -15.43 20.99
N LEU A 560 5.11 -16.24 19.93
CA LEU A 560 3.91 -16.14 19.08
C LEU A 560 2.65 -16.54 19.84
N LEU A 561 2.70 -17.67 20.55
CA LEU A 561 1.61 -18.16 21.39
C LEU A 561 1.65 -17.50 22.78
N PRO A 562 0.48 -17.28 23.44
CA PRO A 562 0.44 -16.78 24.81
C PRO A 562 1.14 -17.72 25.79
N THR A 563 2.12 -17.22 26.54
CA THR A 563 2.79 -17.99 27.58
C THR A 563 1.87 -18.18 28.79
N ARG A 564 1.54 -19.43 29.13
CA ARG A 564 0.53 -19.83 30.15
C ARG A 564 0.75 -19.23 31.56
N LYS A 565 1.96 -18.73 31.86
CA LYS A 565 2.35 -18.08 33.14
C LYS A 565 1.75 -16.66 33.36
N GLY A 566 0.95 -16.12 32.42
CA GLY A 566 0.43 -14.75 32.49
C GLY A 566 -0.83 -14.53 33.35
N ARG A 567 -1.56 -15.58 33.74
CA ARG A 567 -2.71 -15.44 34.65
C ARG A 567 -2.22 -15.30 36.09
N ARG A 568 -2.08 -14.05 36.58
CA ARG A 568 -2.25 -13.80 38.02
C ARG A 568 -3.66 -14.25 38.40
N PRO A 569 -3.88 -14.98 39.51
CA PRO A 569 -5.22 -15.17 40.03
C PRO A 569 -5.80 -13.80 40.38
N VAL A 570 -7.05 -13.56 40.03
CA VAL A 570 -7.81 -12.45 40.60
C VAL A 570 -8.21 -12.91 41.99
N THR A 571 -7.50 -12.42 43.01
CA THR A 571 -7.98 -12.47 44.39
C THR A 571 -9.20 -11.56 44.47
N SER A 572 -10.33 -12.15 44.85
CA SER A 572 -11.60 -11.48 45.15
C SER A 572 -11.46 -10.50 46.31
#